data_AF-A0A2D8U406-F1
#
_entry.id   AF-A0A2D8U406-F1
#
_cell.length_a   1.000
_cell.length_b   1.000
_cell.length_c   1.000
_cell.angle_alpha   90.00
_cell.angle_beta   90.00
_cell.angle_gamma   90.00
#
_symmetry.space_group_name_H-M   'P 1'
#
loop_
_entity.id
_entity.type
_entity.pdbx_description
1 polymer ?
#
loop_
_entity_poly.entity_id
_entity_poly.type
_entity_poly.pdbx_seq_one_letter_code
_entity_poly.pdbx_strand_id
1 'polypeptide(L)'
;MMMARVRDRIREEVALRSRDFEAGAHRGCGWWQWKPAKRALEMLYYQGDLMVSALDGLERSLDLIERAAPADIDTRTPDMEDYVRYLVHPVMRAHGFASY
;
A
#
# COMPACT_ATOMS: atom_id res chain seq x y z
N MET A 1 12.32 12.76 -3.81
CA MET A 1 12.49 11.63 -2.87
C MET A 1 11.94 10.35 -3.48
N MET A 2 12.40 9.17 -3.06
CA MET A 2 12.07 7.87 -3.68
C MET A 2 10.56 7.61 -3.87
N MET A 3 9.71 8.00 -2.92
CA MET A 3 8.25 7.80 -3.00
C MET A 3 7.60 8.56 -4.16
N ALA A 4 7.99 9.82 -4.38
CA ALA A 4 7.49 10.60 -5.51
C ALA A 4 7.84 9.93 -6.85
N ARG A 5 9.10 9.47 -7.02
CA ARG A 5 9.52 8.76 -8.23
C ARG A 5 8.73 7.47 -8.47
N VAL A 6 8.44 6.71 -7.41
CA VAL A 6 7.63 5.48 -7.51
C VAL A 6 6.19 5.80 -7.90
N ARG A 7 5.58 6.80 -7.27
CA ARG A 7 4.21 7.24 -7.57
C ARG A 7 4.08 7.80 -8.98
N ASP A 8 5.00 8.66 -9.41
CA ASP A 8 5.00 9.25 -10.75
C ASP A 8 5.14 8.16 -11.82
N ARG A 9 5.99 7.17 -11.59
CA ARG A 9 6.15 6.04 -12.50
C ARG A 9 4.87 5.20 -12.61
N ILE A 10 4.20 4.88 -11.50
CA ILE A 10 2.91 4.16 -11.53
C ILE A 10 1.81 5.00 -12.18
N ARG A 11 1.89 6.33 -12.04
CA ARG A 11 0.95 7.25 -12.70
C ARG A 11 1.15 7.28 -14.21
N GLU A 12 2.38 7.31 -14.68
CA GLU A 12 2.72 7.32 -16.12
C GLU A 12 2.54 5.95 -16.77
N GLU A 13 2.78 4.88 -16.02
CA GLU A 13 2.67 3.50 -16.46
C GLU A 13 1.34 2.85 -16.00
N VAL A 14 1.29 1.52 -16.06
CA VAL A 14 0.24 0.66 -15.49
C VAL A 14 0.62 0.22 -14.07
N ALA A 15 -0.22 -0.58 -13.41
CA ALA A 15 0.10 -1.20 -12.14
C ALA A 15 1.48 -1.88 -12.15
N LEU A 16 2.32 -1.56 -11.16
CA LEU A 16 3.69 -2.09 -11.06
C LEU A 16 3.87 -2.97 -9.83
N ARG A 17 4.78 -3.92 -9.95
CA ARG A 17 5.22 -4.83 -8.91
C ARG A 17 6.58 -4.41 -8.39
N SER A 18 6.96 -4.92 -7.21
CA SER A 18 8.28 -4.62 -6.63
C SER A 18 9.46 -5.02 -7.52
N ARG A 19 9.29 -6.00 -8.43
CA ARG A 19 10.35 -6.44 -9.36
C ARG A 19 10.58 -5.46 -10.51
N ASP A 20 9.58 -4.67 -10.89
CA ASP A 20 9.64 -3.75 -12.04
C ASP A 20 10.50 -2.51 -11.75
N PHE A 21 10.87 -2.32 -10.48
CA PHE A 21 11.83 -1.32 -10.05
C PHE A 21 13.23 -1.94 -10.05
N GLU A 22 13.99 -1.69 -11.12
CA GLU A 22 15.39 -2.11 -11.23
C GLU A 22 16.23 -1.53 -10.08
N ALA A 23 17.15 -2.36 -9.60
CA ALA A 23 18.18 -1.94 -8.67
C ALA A 23 19.47 -1.69 -9.45
N GLY A 24 19.97 -0.46 -9.43
CA GLY A 24 21.39 -0.23 -9.71
C GLY A 24 22.24 -1.16 -8.83
N ALA A 25 23.39 -1.60 -9.36
CA ALA A 25 24.26 -2.64 -8.81
C ALA A 25 24.20 -2.76 -7.28
N HIS A 26 23.56 -3.81 -6.78
CA HIS A 26 23.53 -4.16 -5.36
C HIS A 26 24.93 -4.58 -4.91
N ARG A 27 25.75 -3.60 -4.52
CA ARG A 27 27.01 -3.85 -3.83
C ARG A 27 26.73 -4.19 -2.36
N GLY A 28 26.58 -5.50 -2.08
CA GLY A 28 26.90 -6.07 -0.77
C GLY A 28 25.91 -5.83 0.38
N CYS A 29 24.60 -5.99 0.17
CA CYS A 29 23.62 -5.96 1.26
C CYS A 29 23.07 -7.36 1.58
N GLY A 30 23.02 -7.70 2.87
CA GLY A 30 22.48 -8.97 3.37
C GLY A 30 21.02 -9.21 2.96
N TRP A 31 20.61 -10.47 2.98
CA TRP A 31 19.31 -10.96 2.47
C TRP A 31 18.05 -10.33 3.11
N TRP A 32 18.19 -9.61 4.24
CA TRP A 32 17.12 -8.86 4.91
C TRP A 32 16.97 -7.41 4.43
N GLN A 33 17.91 -6.89 3.63
CA GLN A 33 17.87 -5.50 3.18
C GLN A 33 16.93 -5.36 1.99
N TRP A 34 15.72 -4.90 2.27
CA TRP A 34 14.73 -4.61 1.25
C TRP A 34 15.16 -3.42 0.39
N LYS A 35 14.93 -3.54 -0.93
CA LYS A 35 15.18 -2.48 -1.92
C LYS A 35 14.49 -1.17 -1.49
N PRO A 36 15.13 0.00 -1.64
CA PRO A 36 14.50 1.29 -1.34
C PRO A 36 13.16 1.50 -2.08
N ALA A 37 13.04 1.03 -3.32
CA ALA A 37 11.80 1.07 -4.08
C ALA A 37 10.69 0.21 -3.46
N LYS A 38 11.03 -0.98 -2.94
CA LYS A 38 10.06 -1.83 -2.23
C LYS A 38 9.53 -1.14 -0.98
N ARG A 39 10.40 -0.50 -0.19
CA ARG A 39 9.99 0.28 0.98
C ARG A 39 9.07 1.44 0.60
N ALA A 40 9.38 2.13 -0.50
CA ALA A 40 8.52 3.22 -0.99
C ALA A 40 7.15 2.71 -1.45
N LEU A 41 7.08 1.57 -2.15
CA LEU A 41 5.82 0.93 -2.52
C LEU A 41 4.98 0.56 -1.30
N GLU A 42 5.59 -0.06 -0.29
CA GLU A 42 4.89 -0.43 0.95
C GLU A 42 4.41 0.81 1.72
N MET A 43 5.23 1.87 1.80
CA MET A 43 4.82 3.11 2.46
C MET A 43 3.64 3.77 1.75
N LEU A 44 3.68 3.88 0.41
CA LEU A 44 2.57 4.44 -0.37
C LEU A 44 1.30 3.58 -0.25
N TYR A 45 1.45 2.25 -0.15
CA TYR A 45 0.33 1.36 0.14
C TYR A 45 -0.27 1.63 1.53
N TYR A 46 0.56 1.72 2.57
CA TYR A 46 0.08 2.02 3.93
C TYR A 46 -0.53 3.41 4.07
N GLN A 47 -0.08 4.38 3.28
CA GLN A 47 -0.64 5.73 3.22
C GLN A 47 -1.98 5.79 2.46
N GLY A 48 -2.32 4.75 1.70
CA GLY A 48 -3.53 4.70 0.87
C GLY A 48 -3.37 5.39 -0.50
N ASP A 49 -2.18 5.86 -0.85
CA ASP A 49 -1.89 6.41 -2.19
C ASP A 49 -1.88 5.33 -3.28
N LEU A 50 -1.51 4.11 -2.90
CA LEU A 50 -1.53 2.92 -3.75
C LEU A 50 -2.42 1.84 -3.15
N MET A 51 -3.05 1.06 -4.02
CA MET A 51 -3.87 -0.10 -3.68
C MET A 51 -3.45 -1.32 -4.51
N VAL A 52 -3.73 -2.51 -3.98
CA VAL A 52 -3.46 -3.76 -4.71
C VAL A 52 -4.50 -3.92 -5.82
N SER A 53 -4.05 -3.91 -7.07
CA SER A 53 -4.92 -4.10 -8.24
C SER A 53 -4.98 -5.56 -8.70
N ALA A 54 -3.94 -6.34 -8.45
CA ALA A 54 -3.89 -7.77 -8.75
C ALA A 54 -2.91 -8.52 -7.85
N LEU A 55 -3.20 -9.80 -7.61
CA LEU A 55 -2.32 -10.73 -6.92
C LEU A 55 -1.98 -11.90 -7.85
N ASP A 56 -0.70 -12.14 -8.03
CA ASP A 56 -0.16 -13.25 -8.84
C ASP A 56 0.77 -14.08 -7.95
N GLY A 57 0.23 -15.18 -7.41
CA GLY A 57 0.86 -15.94 -6.35
C GLY A 57 1.05 -15.10 -5.08
N LEU A 58 2.32 -14.82 -4.74
CA LEU A 58 2.70 -13.97 -3.59
C LEU A 58 3.09 -12.55 -4.01
N GLU A 59 3.01 -12.23 -5.30
CA GLU A 59 3.42 -10.93 -5.84
C GLU A 59 2.21 -10.01 -6.03
N ARG A 60 2.25 -8.83 -5.38
CA ARG A 60 1.21 -7.81 -5.47
C ARG A 60 1.56 -6.81 -6.56
N SER A 61 0.60 -6.55 -7.45
CA SER A 61 0.63 -5.41 -8.37
C SER A 61 -0.06 -4.24 -7.68
N LEU A 62 0.60 -3.09 -7.65
CA LEU A 62 0.13 -1.88 -6.98
C LEU A 62 -0.21 -0.82 -8.03
N ASP A 63 -1.36 -0.19 -7.88
CA ASP A 63 -1.85 0.90 -8.73
C ASP A 63 -2.38 2.04 -7.87
N LEU A 64 -2.63 3.19 -8.50
CA LEU A 64 -3.27 4.33 -7.84
C LEU A 64 -4.67 3.95 -7.34
N ILE A 65 -5.03 4.43 -6.15
CA ILE A 65 -6.36 4.21 -5.57
C ILE A 65 -7.48 4.63 -6.53
N GLU A 66 -7.28 5.72 -7.28
CA GLU A 66 -8.20 6.27 -8.28
C GLU A 66 -8.55 5.28 -9.41
N ARG A 67 -7.69 4.28 -9.68
CA ARG A 67 -7.89 3.24 -10.71
C ARG A 67 -8.31 1.91 -10.11
N ALA A 68 -7.83 1.61 -8.91
CA ALA A 68 -8.04 0.32 -8.26
C ALA A 68 -9.35 0.25 -7.47
N ALA A 69 -9.84 1.38 -6.96
CA ALA A 69 -11.09 1.45 -6.21
C ALA A 69 -12.28 1.72 -7.16
N PRO A 70 -13.45 1.09 -6.91
CA PRO A 70 -14.72 1.50 -7.51
C PRO A 70 -15.00 3.00 -7.35
N ALA A 71 -15.53 3.63 -8.39
CA ALA A 71 -15.75 5.08 -8.44
C ALA A 71 -16.84 5.58 -7.48
N ASP A 72 -17.64 4.68 -6.92
CA ASP A 72 -18.75 4.94 -6.00
C ASP A 72 -18.35 4.85 -4.52
N ILE A 73 -17.07 4.60 -4.22
CA ILE A 73 -16.57 4.56 -2.85
C ILE A 73 -16.41 5.97 -2.28
N ASP A 74 -16.90 6.17 -1.06
CA ASP A 74 -16.65 7.38 -0.28
C ASP A 74 -15.19 7.40 0.22
N THR A 75 -14.40 8.34 -0.29
CA THR A 75 -12.99 8.52 0.08
C THR A 75 -12.78 9.70 1.04
N ARG A 76 -13.85 10.25 1.62
CA ARG A 76 -13.72 11.35 2.58
C ARG A 76 -13.06 10.85 3.86
N THR A 77 -12.26 11.72 4.48
CA THR A 77 -11.69 11.44 5.81
C THR A 77 -12.84 11.28 6.81
N PRO A 78 -12.93 10.15 7.53
CA PRO A 78 -13.96 9.94 8.53
C PRO A 78 -13.77 10.92 9.69
N ASP A 79 -14.86 11.23 10.40
CA ASP A 79 -14.74 11.89 11.68
C ASP A 79 -14.17 10.94 12.75
N MET A 80 -13.82 11.50 13.91
CA MET A 80 -13.19 10.72 14.97
C MET A 80 -14.12 9.62 15.52
N GLU A 81 -15.43 9.85 15.52
CA GLU A 81 -16.40 8.89 16.06
C GLU A 81 -16.51 7.67 15.14
N ASP A 82 -16.69 7.91 13.84
CA ASP A 82 -16.76 6.86 12.83
C ASP A 82 -15.43 6.10 12.72
N TYR A 83 -14.30 6.81 12.83
CA TYR A 83 -12.98 6.19 12.85
C TYR A 83 -12.80 5.24 14.03
N VAL A 84 -13.12 5.68 15.25
CA VAL A 84 -13.04 4.82 16.45
C VAL A 84 -13.98 3.64 16.34
N ARG A 85 -15.23 3.86 15.89
CA ARG A 85 -16.22 2.80 15.70
C ARG A 85 -15.72 1.75 14.71
N TYR A 86 -15.13 2.18 13.60
CA TYR A 86 -14.54 1.30 12.60
C TYR A 86 -13.38 0.47 13.16
N LEU A 87 -12.56 1.02 14.06
CA LEU A 87 -11.46 0.27 14.67
C LEU A 87 -11.93 -0.75 15.71
N VAL A 88 -12.90 -0.39 16.54
CA VAL A 88 -13.37 -1.24 17.65
C VAL A 88 -14.22 -2.41 17.14
N HIS A 89 -15.10 -2.18 16.17
CA HIS A 89 -16.09 -3.18 15.76
C HIS A 89 -15.48 -4.49 15.21
N PRO A 90 -14.44 -4.46 14.35
CA PRO A 90 -13.75 -5.66 13.88
C PRO A 90 -13.04 -6.41 15.00
N VAL A 91 -12.38 -5.68 15.92
CA VAL A 91 -11.67 -6.27 17.06
C VAL A 91 -12.65 -7.01 17.96
N MET A 92 -13.79 -6.38 18.30
CA MET A 92 -14.85 -7.01 19.09
C MET A 92 -15.43 -8.24 18.38
N ARG A 93 -15.67 -8.17 17.07
CA ARG A 93 -16.20 -9.29 16.30
C ARG A 93 -15.23 -10.48 16.23
N ALA A 94 -13.93 -10.22 16.12
CA ALA A 94 -12.91 -11.27 15.98
C ALA A 94 -12.45 -11.86 17.32
N HIS A 95 -12.35 -11.03 18.37
CA HIS A 95 -11.71 -11.40 19.63
C HIS A 95 -12.65 -11.42 20.84
N GLY A 96 -13.86 -10.85 20.74
CA GLY A 96 -14.86 -10.82 21.81
C GLY A 96 -14.58 -9.84 22.95
N PHE A 97 -13.37 -9.32 23.05
CA PHE A 97 -12.97 -8.26 23.98
C PHE A 97 -11.84 -7.42 23.37
N ALA A 98 -11.71 -6.17 23.81
CA ALA A 98 -10.57 -5.30 23.49
C ALA A 98 -10.09 -4.64 24.77
N SER A 99 -8.77 -4.53 24.94
CA SER A 99 -8.14 -3.74 26.00
C SER A 99 -7.52 -2.48 25.40
N TYR A 100 -7.32 -1.47 26.26
CA TYR A 100 -6.56 -0.26 25.96
C TYR A 100 -5.07 -0.58 25.76
#